data_AF-A0A7X5YJC1-F1
#
_entry.id   AF-A0A7X5YJC1-F1
#
_cell.length_a   1.000
_cell.length_b   1.000
_cell.length_c   1.000
_cell.angle_alpha   90.00
_cell.angle_beta   90.00
_cell.angle_gamma   90.00
#
_symmetry.space_group_name_H-M   'P 1'
#
loop_
_entity.id
_entity.type
_entity.pdbx_description
1 polymer ?
#
loop_
_entity_poly.entity_id
_entity_poly.type
_entity_poly.pdbx_seq_one_letter_code
_entity_poly.pdbx_strand_id
1 'polypeptide(L)' 'MQHAGYQWTIRPSGEDWLWEIRDHGNGGLVREGLAPSRAVAAALVIRTLARGSVEPMRHQDLAA' A
#
# COMPACT_ATOMS: atom_id res chain seq x y z
N MET A 1 -2.01 17.92 -16.01
CA MET A 1 -0.90 17.14 -15.41
C MET A 1 -1.51 15.86 -14.87
N GLN A 2 -1.31 14.71 -15.53
CA GLN A 2 -1.80 13.42 -15.05
C GLN A 2 -0.79 12.91 -14.02
N HIS A 3 -1.14 12.94 -12.74
CA HIS A 3 -0.31 12.36 -11.69
C HIS A 3 -0.39 10.83 -11.79
N ALA A 4 0.55 10.23 -12.51
CA ALA A 4 0.69 8.77 -12.56
C ALA A 4 1.25 8.25 -11.23
N GLY A 5 0.65 7.17 -10.72
CA GLY A 5 1.28 6.33 -9.71
C GLY A 5 0.26 5.73 -8.77
N TYR A 6 0.15 6.28 -7.56
CA TYR A 6 -0.42 5.56 -6.43
C TYR A 6 -1.24 6.47 -5.51
N GLN A 7 -2.27 5.90 -4.90
CA GLN A 7 -2.99 6.44 -3.75
C GLN A 7 -2.63 5.63 -2.51
N TRP A 8 -2.72 6.23 -1.32
CA TRP A 8 -2.48 5.52 -0.07
C TRP A 8 -3.45 5.92 1.03
N THR A 9 -3.68 5.00 1.95
CA THR A 9 -4.53 5.21 3.13
C THR A 9 -3.81 4.69 4.37
N ILE A 10 -3.93 5.40 5.49
CA ILE A 10 -3.48 4.94 6.81
C ILE A 10 -4.63 5.14 7.80
N ARG A 11 -5.07 4.07 8.46
CA ARG A 11 -6.21 4.10 9.39
C ARG A 11 -5.97 3.20 10.60
N PRO A 12 -6.55 3.54 11.77
CA PRO A 12 -6.49 2.66 12.94
C PRO A 12 -7.20 1.33 12.65
N SER A 13 -6.67 0.24 13.20
CA SER A 13 -7.20 -1.12 13.12
C SER A 13 -6.94 -1.84 14.44
N GLY A 14 -7.88 -1.71 15.39
CA GLY A 14 -7.67 -2.17 16.77
C GLY A 14 -6.55 -1.38 17.45
N GLU A 15 -5.57 -2.09 18.01
CA GLU A 15 -4.37 -1.50 18.62
C GLU A 15 -3.30 -1.11 17.58
N ASP A 16 -3.46 -1.53 16.34
CA ASP A 16 -2.52 -1.31 15.23
C ASP A 16 -3.03 -0.24 14.24
N TRP A 17 -2.21 0.01 13.22
CA TRP A 17 -2.50 0.88 12.09
C TRP A 17 -2.38 0.11 10.79
N LEU A 18 -3.48 0.05 10.04
CA LEU A 18 -3.48 -0.47 8.68
C LEU A 18 -2.98 0.62 7.72
N TRP A 19 -2.06 0.25 6.84
CA TRP A 19 -1.67 1.06 5.68
C TRP A 19 -1.94 0.31 4.38
N GLU A 20 -2.43 1.03 3.38
CA GLU A 20 -2.76 0.52 2.05
C GLU A 20 -2.14 1.44 0.98
N ILE A 21 -1.63 0.85 -0.10
CA ILE A 21 -1.22 1.53 -1.33
C ILE A 21 -2.01 0.91 -2.49
N ARG A 22 -2.62 1.77 -3.30
CA ARG A 22 -3.42 1.40 -4.48
C ARG A 22 -2.87 2.09 -5.72
N ASP A 23 -2.99 1.45 -6.87
CA ASP A 23 -2.69 2.09 -8.16
C ASP A 23 -3.75 3.16 -8.45
N HIS A 24 -3.33 4.38 -8.82
CA HIS A 24 -4.26 5.48 -9.09
C HIS A 24 -5.05 5.28 -10.40
N GLY A 25 -4.51 4.52 -11.36
CA GLY A 25 -5.11 4.30 -12.67
C GLY A 25 -6.26 3.29 -12.64
N ASN A 26 -6.12 2.21 -11.88
CA ASN A 26 -7.12 1.14 -11.81
C ASN A 26 -7.71 0.89 -10.41
N GLY A 27 -7.22 1.55 -9.37
CA GLY A 27 -7.70 1.40 -7.98
C GLY A 27 -7.30 0.07 -7.31
N GLY A 28 -6.50 -0.76 -7.99
CA GLY A 28 -6.05 -2.06 -7.56
C GLY A 28 -5.12 -1.96 -6.35
N LEU A 29 -5.31 -2.86 -5.39
CA LEU A 29 -4.45 -2.94 -4.22
C LEU A 29 -3.06 -3.41 -4.67
N VAL A 30 -2.06 -2.60 -4.34
CA VAL A 30 -0.66 -2.90 -4.64
C VAL A 30 0.01 -3.52 -3.43
N ARG A 31 -0.25 -2.97 -2.24
CA ARG A 31 0.26 -3.50 -0.98
C ARG A 31 -0.56 -3.00 0.20
N GLU A 32 -0.64 -3.81 1.24
CA GLU A 32 -1.11 -3.40 2.56
C GLU A 32 -0.29 -4.05 3.67
N GLY A 33 -0.49 -3.57 4.89
CA GLY A 33 0.06 -4.20 6.09
C GLY A 33 -0.39 -3.51 7.37
N LEU A 34 -0.10 -4.16 8.51
CA LEU A 34 -0.28 -3.59 9.84
C LEU A 34 1.03 -2.98 10.34
N ALA A 35 0.89 -1.98 11.21
CA ALA A 35 2.00 -1.32 11.88
C ALA A 35 1.59 -0.95 13.32
N PRO A 36 2.52 -1.03 14.29
CA PRO A 36 2.23 -0.72 15.70
C PRO A 36 1.96 0.77 15.95
N SER A 37 2.22 1.65 14.97
CA SER A 37 1.90 3.07 15.07
C SER A 37 1.70 3.70 13.70
N ARG A 38 0.99 4.83 13.68
CA ARG A 38 0.80 5.66 12.49
C ARG A 38 2.13 6.08 11.85
N ALA A 39 3.15 6.37 12.65
CA ALA A 39 4.46 6.78 12.15
C ALA A 39 5.16 5.63 11.42
N VAL A 40 5.08 4.40 11.97
CA VAL A 40 5.62 3.21 11.32
C VAL A 40 4.86 2.90 10.02
N ALA A 41 3.53 3.01 10.03
CA ALA A 41 2.71 2.89 8.81
C ALA A 41 3.15 3.87 7.72
N ALA A 42 3.35 5.15 8.05
CA ALA A 42 3.81 6.17 7.10
C ALA A 42 5.21 5.87 6.55
N ALA A 43 6.13 5.42 7.41
CA ALA A 43 7.47 5.03 6.98
C ALA A 43 7.43 3.83 6.01
N LEU A 44 6.54 2.86 6.24
CA LEU A 44 6.37 1.71 5.35
C LEU A 44 5.79 2.11 3.98
N VAL A 45 4.84 3.06 3.96
CA VAL A 45 4.30 3.61 2.71
C VAL A 45 5.42 4.27 1.89
N ILE A 46 6.16 5.20 2.50
CA ILE A 46 7.27 5.90 1.83
C ILE A 46 8.33 4.91 1.35
N ARG A 47 8.71 3.96 2.20
CA ARG A 47 9.71 2.92 1.86
C ARG A 47 9.25 2.05 0.68
N THR A 48 7.96 1.80 0.55
CA THR A 48 7.42 0.97 -0.55
C THR A 48 7.45 1.76 -1.86
N LEU A 49 6.99 3.02 -1.83
CA LEU A 49 7.00 3.90 -3.00
C LEU A 49 8.41 4.20 -3.49
N ALA A 50 9.34 4.50 -2.57
CA ALA A 50 10.73 4.83 -2.91
C ALA A 50 11.50 3.67 -3.54
N ARG A 51 11.10 2.42 -3.28
CA ARG A 51 11.76 1.24 -3.86
C ARG A 51 11.25 0.88 -5.25
N GLY A 52 10.21 1.55 -5.76
CA GLY A 52 9.58 1.17 -7.03
C GLY A 52 9.02 -0.27 -7.02
N SER A 53 8.92 -0.91 -5.85
CA SER A 53 8.45 -2.30 -5.66
C SER A 53 6.93 -2.37 -5.65
N VAL A 54 6.32 -1.77 -6.67
CA VAL A 54 4.88 -1.64 -6.86
C VAL A 54 4.55 -2.36 -8.16
N GLU A 55 4.88 -3.66 -8.21
CA GLU A 55 4.23 -4.55 -9.17
C GLU A 55 2.80 -4.78 -8.66
N PRO A 56 1.76 -4.58 -9.52
CA PRO A 56 0.40 -4.94 -9.14
C PRO A 56 0.37 -6.43 -8.84
N MET A 57 -0.12 -6.76 -7.65
CA MET A 57 -0.26 -8.15 -7.19
C MET A 57 -1.17 -8.89 -8.18
N ARG A 58 -0.59 -9.78 -9.01
CA ARG A 58 -1.36 -10.54 -9.99
C ARG A 58 -2.18 -11.60 -9.25
N HIS A 59 -3.45 -11.71 -9.63
CA HIS A 59 -4.43 -12.63 -9.05
C HIS A 59 -4.15 -14.14 -9.28
N GLN A 60 -2.91 -14.51 -9.69
CA GLN A 60 -2.51 -15.88 -10.03
C GLN A 60 -1.90 -16.68 -8.85
N ASP A 61 -1.60 -16.05 -7.72
CA ASP A 61 -1.00 -16.73 -6.54
C ASP A 61 -2.02 -17.36 -5.57
N LEU A 62 -3.32 -17.38 -5.91
CA LEU A 62 -4.37 -18.01 -5.09
C LEU A 62 -4.72 -19.44 -5.51
N ALA A 63 -3.96 -20.04 -6.44
CA ALA A 63 -4.25 -21.36 -7.00
C ALA A 63 -3.04 -22.32 -6.99
N ALA A 64 -2.32 -22.37 -5.87
CA ALA A 64 -1.31 -23.40 -5.60
C ALA A 64 -1.54 -24.04 -4.22
#